data_AF-A0A7J2YWU3-F1
#
_entry.id   AF-A0A7J2YWU3-F1
#
_cell.length_a   1.000
_cell.length_b   1.000
_cell.length_c   1.000
_cell.angle_alpha   90.00
_cell.angle_beta   90.00
_cell.angle_gamma   90.00
#
_symmetry.space_group_name_H-M   'P 1'
#
loop_
_entity.id
_entity.type
_entity.pdbx_description
1 polymer ?
#
loop_
_entity_poly.entity_id
_entity_poly.type
_entity_poly.pdbx_seq_one_letter_code
_entity_poly.pdbx_strand_id
1 'polypeptide(L)'
;MENPPPPQPPQCVIPIHKPKTREYIFFFVSGMVISIPFAAFFESLYPTALSTVFLVIVIAPFVEELAKVFPLFYRHGETERSLVTLGLLIGLGFGIIELVEYVVVGGVPFVIRLPGLIFHSSSATITAYGVAKKNPLPYYLIAVALHMANNFFALQADVFSFFVELLVLIIVYLLAWRYWHMARNDVVVV
;
A
#
# COMPACT_ATOMS: atom_id res chain seq x y z
N MET A 1 7.45 -22.36 -60.39
CA MET A 1 8.48 -22.15 -59.35
C MET A 1 7.82 -21.33 -58.27
N GLU A 2 7.57 -21.90 -57.10
CA GLU A 2 7.02 -21.15 -55.97
C GLU A 2 8.11 -20.25 -55.39
N ASN A 3 7.76 -19.00 -55.08
CA ASN A 3 8.68 -18.09 -54.41
C ASN A 3 8.97 -18.60 -53.00
N PRO A 4 10.23 -18.55 -52.54
CA PRO A 4 10.55 -18.92 -51.17
C PRO A 4 9.80 -18.00 -50.19
N PRO A 5 9.36 -18.53 -49.04
CA PRO A 5 8.69 -17.73 -48.04
C PRO A 5 9.61 -16.61 -47.53
N PRO A 6 9.04 -15.44 -47.21
CA PRO A 6 9.82 -14.32 -46.71
C PRO A 6 10.55 -14.72 -45.41
N PRO A 7 11.79 -14.22 -45.20
CA PRO A 7 12.55 -14.51 -43.99
C PRO A 7 11.74 -14.05 -42.77
N GLN A 8 11.60 -14.94 -41.78
CA GLN A 8 10.91 -14.58 -40.55
C GLN A 8 11.70 -13.48 -39.82
N PRO A 9 11.01 -12.49 -39.22
CA PRO A 9 11.68 -11.49 -38.43
C PRO A 9 12.42 -12.17 -37.27
N PRO A 10 13.59 -11.64 -36.86
CA PRO A 10 14.31 -12.19 -35.73
C PRO A 10 13.41 -12.22 -34.50
N GLN A 11 13.28 -13.39 -33.87
CA GLN A 11 12.55 -13.52 -32.62
C GLN A 11 13.24 -12.68 -31.54
N CYS A 12 12.63 -11.55 -31.19
CA CYS A 12 13.04 -10.74 -30.06
C CYS A 12 12.39 -11.30 -28.78
N VAL A 13 13.18 -11.99 -27.95
CA VAL A 13 12.74 -12.43 -26.62
C VAL A 13 13.07 -11.32 -25.63
N ILE A 14 12.07 -10.56 -25.20
CA ILE A 14 12.24 -9.57 -24.13
C ILE A 14 12.24 -10.34 -22.80
N PRO A 15 13.32 -10.30 -22.02
CA PRO A 15 13.35 -10.96 -20.73
C PRO A 15 12.35 -10.31 -19.77
N ILE A 16 11.62 -11.13 -19.01
CA ILE A 16 10.73 -10.65 -17.95
C ILE A 16 11.56 -9.90 -16.91
N HIS A 17 11.23 -8.63 -16.68
CA HIS A 17 11.88 -7.85 -15.63
C HIS A 17 11.49 -8.38 -14.26
N LYS A 18 12.47 -8.42 -13.35
CA LYS A 18 12.28 -8.79 -11.95
C LYS A 18 12.96 -7.72 -11.10
N PRO A 19 12.31 -7.21 -10.04
CA PRO A 19 12.92 -6.17 -9.23
C PRO A 19 14.20 -6.67 -8.58
N LYS A 20 15.25 -5.86 -8.69
CA LYS A 20 16.51 -6.08 -7.97
C LYS A 20 16.44 -5.48 -6.58
N THR A 21 17.41 -5.80 -5.72
CA THR A 21 17.52 -5.23 -4.36
C THR A 21 17.44 -3.70 -4.33
N ARG A 22 18.01 -3.02 -5.33
CA ARG A 22 17.93 -1.55 -5.45
C ARG A 22 16.50 -1.06 -5.61
N GLU A 23 15.67 -1.79 -6.35
CA GLU A 23 14.25 -1.45 -6.54
C GLU A 23 13.47 -1.73 -5.25
N TYR A 24 13.74 -2.85 -4.56
CA TYR A 24 13.15 -3.10 -3.25
C TYR A 24 13.45 -1.98 -2.24
N ILE A 25 14.71 -1.54 -2.17
CA ILE A 25 15.12 -0.42 -1.31
C ILE A 25 14.41 0.87 -1.74
N PHE A 26 14.37 1.17 -3.04
CA PHE A 26 13.71 2.36 -3.57
C PHE A 26 12.23 2.42 -3.15
N PHE A 27 11.48 1.33 -3.35
CA PHE A 27 10.05 1.31 -3.04
C PHE A 27 9.80 1.37 -1.52
N PHE A 28 10.62 0.69 -0.72
CA PHE A 28 10.60 0.84 0.73
C PHE A 28 10.84 2.30 1.17
N VAL A 29 11.91 2.94 0.69
CA VAL A 29 12.24 4.34 1.02
C VAL A 29 11.17 5.30 0.51
N SER A 30 10.55 5.02 -0.65
CA SER A 30 9.46 5.85 -1.17
C SER A 30 8.27 5.91 -0.20
N GLY A 31 7.93 4.79 0.45
CA GLY A 31 6.92 4.77 1.51
C GLY A 31 7.29 5.64 2.70
N MET A 32 8.55 5.59 3.14
CA MET A 32 9.04 6.43 4.23
C MET A 32 8.90 7.93 3.89
N VAL A 33 9.34 8.34 2.69
CA VAL A 33 9.31 9.74 2.25
C VAL A 33 7.89 10.25 2.11
N ILE A 34 6.96 9.43 1.62
CA ILE A 34 5.56 9.82 1.43
C ILE A 34 4.83 9.96 2.78
N SER A 35 5.23 9.24 3.82
CA SER A 35 4.61 9.32 5.16
C SER A 35 4.88 10.67 5.85
N ILE A 36 6.10 11.22 5.74
CA ILE A 36 6.53 12.42 6.47
C ILE A 36 5.65 13.66 6.20
N PRO A 37 5.33 14.04 4.94
CA PRO A 37 4.50 15.21 4.68
C PRO A 37 3.08 15.09 5.24
N PHE A 38 2.51 13.88 5.31
CA PHE A 38 1.12 13.72 5.73
C PHE A 38 0.94 13.98 7.21
N ALA A 39 1.83 13.44 8.03
CA ALA A 39 1.72 13.66 9.46
C ALA A 39 1.98 15.14 9.82
N ALA A 40 2.99 15.77 9.23
CA ALA A 40 3.24 17.20 9.38
C ALA A 40 2.09 18.07 8.85
N PHE A 41 1.46 17.69 7.72
CA PHE A 41 0.34 18.43 7.13
C PHE A 41 -0.90 18.37 8.02
N PHE A 42 -1.28 17.18 8.51
CA PHE A 42 -2.46 17.05 9.36
C PHE A 42 -2.30 17.79 10.69
N GLU A 43 -1.13 17.71 11.33
CA GLU A 43 -0.82 18.48 12.56
C GLU A 43 -0.93 20.00 12.36
N SER A 44 -0.59 20.52 11.18
CA SER A 44 -0.67 21.96 10.89
C SER A 44 -2.10 22.50 10.73
N LEU A 45 -3.09 21.65 10.47
CA LEU A 45 -4.47 22.03 10.17
C LEU A 45 -5.42 22.01 11.38
N TYR A 46 -4.89 21.93 12.61
CA TYR A 46 -5.70 21.88 13.84
C TYR A 46 -6.06 23.27 14.38
N PRO A 47 -7.29 23.75 14.13
CA PRO A 47 -7.94 24.60 15.15
C PRO A 47 -9.30 24.10 15.63
N THR A 48 -9.89 23.01 15.10
CA THR A 48 -11.19 22.49 15.60
C THR A 48 -11.37 20.97 15.54
N ALA A 49 -12.06 20.38 16.52
CA ALA A 49 -12.31 18.93 16.59
C ALA A 49 -13.12 18.36 15.41
N LEU A 50 -14.01 19.17 14.80
CA LEU A 50 -14.85 18.74 13.68
C LEU A 50 -14.02 18.55 12.39
N SER A 51 -12.98 19.36 12.19
CA SER A 51 -12.05 19.19 11.07
C SER A 51 -11.16 17.95 11.27
N THR A 52 -10.77 17.62 12.49
CA THR A 52 -9.95 16.45 12.79
C THR A 52 -10.65 15.13 12.43
N VAL A 53 -11.91 14.95 12.84
CA VAL A 53 -12.68 13.72 12.55
C VAL A 53 -12.80 13.52 11.05
N PHE A 54 -13.20 14.55 10.30
CA PHE A 54 -13.34 14.44 8.86
C PHE A 54 -11.99 14.26 8.14
N LEU A 55 -10.95 14.99 8.54
CA LEU A 55 -9.63 14.88 7.92
C LEU A 55 -8.97 13.53 8.19
N VAL A 56 -8.95 13.06 9.43
CA VAL A 56 -8.25 11.83 9.81
C VAL A 56 -9.02 10.58 9.40
N ILE A 57 -10.35 10.58 9.53
CA ILE A 57 -11.16 9.39 9.23
C ILE A 57 -11.49 9.31 7.75
N VAL A 58 -11.69 10.43 7.06
CA VAL A 58 -12.13 10.42 5.65
C VAL A 58 -10.99 10.80 4.74
N ILE A 59 -10.46 12.02 4.84
CA ILE A 59 -9.52 12.53 3.82
C ILE A 59 -8.18 11.78 3.84
N ALA A 60 -7.60 11.53 5.01
CA ALA A 60 -6.30 10.89 5.16
C ALA A 60 -6.26 9.49 4.52
N PRO A 61 -7.20 8.57 4.78
CA PRO A 61 -7.24 7.28 4.11
C PRO A 61 -7.24 7.35 2.58
N PHE A 62 -8.03 8.23 1.97
CA PHE A 62 -8.02 8.36 0.50
C PHE A 62 -6.63 8.80 0.00
N VAL A 63 -6.08 9.84 0.63
CA VAL A 63 -4.82 10.43 0.17
C VAL A 63 -3.64 9.48 0.41
N GLU A 64 -3.55 8.88 1.61
CA GLU A 64 -2.46 7.98 1.97
C GLU A 64 -2.47 6.68 1.17
N GLU A 65 -3.64 6.05 1.01
CA GLU A 65 -3.75 4.83 0.20
C GLU A 65 -3.37 5.09 -1.26
N LEU A 66 -3.77 6.24 -1.83
CA LEU A 66 -3.40 6.62 -3.18
C LEU A 66 -1.90 6.90 -3.30
N ALA A 67 -1.35 7.70 -2.38
CA ALA A 67 0.05 8.11 -2.42
C ALA A 67 0.99 6.91 -2.31
N LYS A 68 0.67 5.94 -1.43
CA LYS A 68 1.45 4.70 -1.28
C LYS A 68 1.57 3.91 -2.60
N VAL A 69 0.51 3.82 -3.39
CA VAL A 69 0.56 3.01 -4.63
C VAL A 69 0.85 3.81 -5.89
N PHE A 70 0.88 5.15 -5.81
CA PHE A 70 1.12 6.01 -6.97
C PHE A 70 2.37 5.61 -7.79
N PRO A 71 3.52 5.29 -7.17
CA PRO A 71 4.71 4.85 -7.91
C PRO A 71 4.52 3.56 -8.72
N LEU A 72 3.53 2.73 -8.40
CA LEU A 72 3.28 1.45 -9.07
C LEU A 72 2.52 1.59 -10.39
N PHE A 73 1.74 2.67 -10.57
CA PHE A 73 0.91 2.85 -11.77
C PHE A 73 1.71 2.94 -13.07
N TYR A 74 2.97 3.39 -13.00
CA TYR A 74 3.85 3.58 -14.15
C TYR A 74 4.79 2.39 -14.39
N ARG A 75 4.64 1.31 -13.62
CA ARG A 75 5.53 0.14 -13.68
C ARG A 75 4.91 -0.94 -14.57
N HIS A 76 5.15 -0.77 -15.86
CA HIS A 76 4.86 -1.75 -16.89
C HIS A 76 6.05 -2.70 -17.05
N GLY A 77 5.80 -3.98 -17.34
CA GLY A 77 6.86 -4.97 -17.56
C GLY A 77 7.28 -5.77 -16.31
N GLU A 78 6.73 -5.45 -15.15
CA GLU A 78 6.88 -6.23 -13.92
C GLU A 78 5.88 -7.39 -13.88
N THR A 79 6.23 -8.46 -13.15
CA THR A 79 5.24 -9.51 -12.85
C THR A 79 4.22 -9.04 -11.83
N GLU A 80 3.02 -9.63 -11.83
CA GLU A 80 2.00 -9.33 -10.81
C GLU A 80 2.55 -9.50 -9.39
N ARG A 81 3.26 -10.61 -9.10
CA ARG A 81 3.87 -10.85 -7.78
C ARG A 81 4.87 -9.76 -7.42
N SER A 82 5.67 -9.33 -8.40
CA SER A 82 6.67 -8.30 -8.18
C SER A 82 6.00 -6.99 -7.79
N LEU A 83 4.99 -6.53 -8.54
CA LEU A 83 4.23 -5.32 -8.22
C LEU A 83 3.58 -5.37 -6.83
N VAL A 84 2.96 -6.50 -6.48
CA VAL A 84 2.34 -6.67 -5.16
C VAL A 84 3.39 -6.65 -4.04
N THR A 85 4.56 -7.25 -4.26
CA THR A 85 5.68 -7.22 -3.31
C THR A 85 6.26 -5.81 -3.16
N LEU A 86 6.35 -5.05 -4.25
CA LEU A 86 6.74 -3.65 -4.20
C LEU A 86 5.74 -2.82 -3.38
N GLY A 87 4.43 -3.03 -3.58
CA GLY A 87 3.38 -2.39 -2.77
C GLY A 87 3.49 -2.71 -1.28
N LEU A 88 3.76 -3.97 -0.92
CA LEU A 88 4.03 -4.37 0.46
C LEU A 88 5.20 -3.58 1.06
N LEU A 89 6.30 -3.45 0.32
CA LEU A 89 7.49 -2.71 0.78
C LEU A 89 7.22 -1.21 0.96
N ILE A 90 6.43 -0.60 0.06
CA ILE A 90 6.02 0.81 0.22
C ILE A 90 5.20 0.96 1.51
N GLY A 91 4.20 0.10 1.72
CA GLY A 91 3.38 0.14 2.93
C GLY A 91 4.18 -0.11 4.21
N LEU A 92 5.21 -0.96 4.16
CA LEU A 92 6.13 -1.20 5.27
C LEU A 92 6.97 0.04 5.58
N GLY A 93 7.54 0.68 4.58
CA GLY A 93 8.30 1.93 4.76
C GLY A 93 7.44 3.04 5.35
N PHE A 94 6.19 3.17 4.88
CA PHE A 94 5.21 4.10 5.43
C PHE A 94 4.94 3.80 6.91
N GLY A 95 4.57 2.55 7.23
CA GLY A 95 4.22 2.16 8.59
C GLY A 95 5.38 2.28 9.59
N ILE A 96 6.64 2.16 9.14
CA ILE A 96 7.81 2.38 10.01
C ILE A 96 7.94 3.86 10.40
N ILE A 97 7.79 4.78 9.45
CA ILE A 97 7.87 6.21 9.76
C ILE A 97 6.75 6.61 10.69
N GLU A 98 5.53 6.17 10.40
CA GLU A 98 4.37 6.44 11.23
C GLU A 98 4.56 5.87 12.66
N LEU A 99 5.09 4.64 12.78
CA LEU A 99 5.46 4.05 14.07
C LEU A 99 6.49 4.90 14.83
N VAL A 100 7.55 5.33 14.16
CA VAL A 100 8.60 6.18 14.76
C VAL A 100 8.02 7.49 15.25
N GLU A 101 7.18 8.12 14.44
CA GLU A 101 6.53 9.38 14.78
C GLU A 101 5.63 9.26 16.01
N TYR A 102 4.68 8.32 16.02
CA TYR A 102 3.80 8.15 17.17
C TYR A 102 4.54 7.77 18.45
N VAL A 103 5.61 6.99 18.36
CA VAL A 103 6.38 6.54 19.54
C VAL A 103 7.32 7.63 20.04
N VAL A 104 8.09 8.26 19.15
CA VAL A 104 9.14 9.23 19.52
C VAL A 104 8.57 10.62 19.74
N VAL A 105 7.66 11.08 18.88
CA VAL A 105 7.04 12.40 18.95
C VAL A 105 5.78 12.36 19.83
N GLY A 106 4.92 11.38 19.58
CA GLY A 106 3.63 11.24 20.31
C GLY A 106 3.74 10.60 21.69
N GLY A 107 4.88 9.99 22.04
CA GLY A 107 5.07 9.30 23.32
C GLY A 107 4.19 8.06 23.51
N VAL A 108 3.61 7.53 22.43
CA VAL A 108 2.72 6.36 22.48
C VAL A 108 3.54 5.08 22.70
N PRO A 109 3.10 4.14 23.56
CA PRO A 109 3.80 2.87 23.74
C PRO A 109 3.98 2.11 22.41
N PHE A 110 5.22 1.69 22.14
CA PHE A 110 5.60 0.98 20.92
C PHE A 110 4.69 -0.19 20.55
N VAL A 111 4.31 -1.01 21.53
CA VAL A 111 3.48 -2.20 21.32
C VAL A 111 2.09 -1.85 20.77
N ILE A 112 1.52 -0.71 21.17
CA ILE A 112 0.21 -0.25 20.72
C ILE A 112 0.23 0.16 19.25
N ARG A 113 1.39 0.56 18.72
CA ARG A 113 1.55 1.03 17.33
C ARG A 113 2.04 -0.05 16.36
N LEU A 114 2.51 -1.20 16.84
CA LEU A 114 2.86 -2.36 15.99
C LEU A 114 1.73 -2.80 15.03
N PRO A 115 0.44 -2.82 15.45
CA PRO A 115 -0.68 -3.03 14.54
C PRO A 115 -0.67 -2.14 13.29
N GLY A 116 -0.37 -0.84 13.44
CA GLY A 116 -0.33 0.13 12.35
C GLY A 116 0.71 -0.22 11.28
N LEU A 117 1.89 -0.67 11.70
CA LEU A 117 2.94 -1.14 10.79
C LEU A 117 2.46 -2.28 9.86
N ILE A 118 1.77 -3.27 10.44
CA ILE A 118 1.22 -4.42 9.71
C ILE A 118 0.06 -3.95 8.83
N PHE A 119 -0.78 -3.06 9.35
CA PHE A 119 -1.92 -2.49 8.65
C PHE A 119 -1.49 -1.80 7.35
N HIS A 120 -0.55 -0.84 7.40
CA HIS A 120 -0.14 -0.08 6.23
C HIS A 120 0.52 -0.95 5.15
N SER A 121 1.34 -1.92 5.57
CA SER A 121 1.94 -2.92 4.67
C SER A 121 0.86 -3.74 3.95
N SER A 122 -0.16 -4.17 4.70
CA SER A 122 -1.24 -5.01 4.20
C SER A 122 -2.21 -4.23 3.31
N SER A 123 -2.61 -3.01 3.70
CA SER A 123 -3.53 -2.18 2.91
C SER A 123 -2.92 -1.76 1.57
N ALA A 124 -1.63 -1.39 1.55
CA ALA A 124 -0.90 -1.10 0.32
C ALA A 124 -0.83 -2.33 -0.61
N THR A 125 -0.67 -3.53 -0.04
CA THR A 125 -0.66 -4.80 -0.79
C THR A 125 -1.99 -5.05 -1.50
N ILE A 126 -3.12 -4.76 -0.85
CA ILE A 126 -4.46 -4.89 -1.44
C ILE A 126 -4.57 -4.01 -2.70
N THR A 127 -4.25 -2.72 -2.58
CA THR A 127 -4.33 -1.79 -3.70
C THR A 127 -3.34 -2.15 -4.81
N ALA A 128 -2.11 -2.54 -4.45
CA ALA A 128 -1.08 -2.97 -5.41
C ALA A 128 -1.51 -4.20 -6.22
N TYR A 129 -2.29 -5.12 -5.63
CA TYR A 129 -2.90 -6.22 -6.37
C TYR A 129 -3.91 -5.73 -7.40
N GLY A 130 -4.75 -4.75 -7.05
CA GLY A 130 -5.64 -4.12 -8.02
C GLY A 130 -4.90 -3.45 -9.17
N VAL A 131 -3.80 -2.76 -8.88
CA VAL A 131 -2.89 -2.18 -9.90
C VAL A 131 -2.33 -3.29 -10.80
N ALA A 132 -1.86 -4.39 -10.22
CA ALA A 132 -1.34 -5.53 -10.97
C ALA A 132 -2.39 -6.18 -11.88
N LYS A 133 -3.67 -6.14 -11.50
CA LYS A 133 -4.81 -6.64 -12.29
C LYS A 133 -5.39 -5.61 -13.26
N LYS A 134 -4.79 -4.43 -13.38
CA LYS A 134 -5.33 -3.31 -14.18
C LYS A 134 -6.77 -2.92 -13.82
N ASN A 135 -7.15 -3.19 -12.57
CA ASN A 135 -8.44 -2.82 -12.03
C ASN A 135 -8.24 -2.29 -10.60
N PRO A 136 -7.57 -1.14 -10.43
CA PRO A 136 -7.13 -0.67 -9.11
C PRO A 136 -8.29 -0.17 -8.25
N LEU A 137 -9.34 0.40 -8.86
CA LEU A 137 -10.38 1.15 -8.14
C LEU A 137 -11.11 0.33 -7.06
N PRO A 138 -11.60 -0.91 -7.32
CA PRO A 138 -12.27 -1.68 -6.27
C PRO A 138 -11.35 -2.00 -5.09
N TYR A 139 -10.09 -2.34 -5.35
CA TYR A 139 -9.13 -2.70 -4.32
C TYR A 139 -8.67 -1.49 -3.52
N TYR A 140 -8.47 -0.35 -4.19
CA TYR A 140 -8.24 0.93 -3.56
C TYR A 140 -9.38 1.31 -2.61
N LEU A 141 -10.63 1.22 -3.06
CA LEU A 141 -11.79 1.55 -2.21
C LEU A 141 -11.95 0.58 -1.03
N ILE A 142 -11.59 -0.70 -1.19
CA ILE A 142 -11.53 -1.66 -0.08
C ILE A 142 -10.46 -1.22 0.94
N ALA A 143 -9.24 -0.90 0.48
CA ALA A 143 -8.16 -0.46 1.36
C ALA A 143 -8.53 0.83 2.10
N VAL A 144 -9.09 1.82 1.39
CA VAL A 144 -9.59 3.06 1.97
C VAL A 144 -10.67 2.78 3.01
N ALA A 145 -11.70 2.00 2.70
CA ALA A 145 -12.79 1.72 3.64
C ALA A 145 -12.29 1.04 4.92
N LEU A 146 -11.37 0.07 4.81
CA LEU A 146 -10.75 -0.58 5.96
C LEU A 146 -9.90 0.40 6.78
N HIS A 147 -9.21 1.33 6.13
CA HIS A 147 -8.39 2.36 6.78
C HIS A 147 -9.26 3.42 7.47
N MET A 148 -10.35 3.87 6.83
CA MET A 148 -11.36 4.72 7.49
C MET A 148 -11.94 4.04 8.73
N ALA A 149 -12.27 2.74 8.65
CA ALA A 149 -12.75 1.97 9.80
C ALA A 149 -11.69 1.91 10.92
N ASN A 150 -10.44 1.59 10.58
CA ASN A 150 -9.34 1.58 11.54
C ASN A 150 -9.20 2.93 12.26
N ASN A 151 -9.19 4.03 11.51
CA ASN A 151 -9.05 5.37 12.07
C ASN A 151 -10.26 5.79 12.92
N PHE A 152 -11.47 5.41 12.51
CA PHE A 152 -12.69 5.70 13.28
C PHE A 152 -12.64 5.05 14.67
N PHE A 153 -12.29 3.76 14.74
CA PHE A 153 -12.24 3.04 16.01
C PHE A 153 -11.02 3.44 16.86
N ALA A 154 -9.88 3.71 16.24
CA ALA A 154 -8.70 4.24 16.94
C ALA A 154 -8.98 5.56 17.67
N LEU A 155 -9.86 6.41 17.13
CA LEU A 155 -10.24 7.68 17.77
C LEU A 155 -11.21 7.53 18.95
N GLN A 156 -11.97 6.43 19.04
CA GLN A 156 -12.88 6.23 20.17
C GLN A 156 -12.12 5.83 21.45
N ALA A 157 -11.00 5.12 21.30
CA ALA A 157 -10.09 4.72 22.37
C ALA A 157 -10.74 3.93 23.53
N ASP A 158 -11.80 3.17 23.25
CA ASP A 158 -12.47 2.29 24.20
C ASP A 158 -12.17 0.79 23.95
N VAL A 159 -12.54 -0.07 24.90
CA VAL A 159 -12.27 -1.52 24.86
C VAL A 159 -12.96 -2.22 23.69
N PHE A 160 -14.19 -1.81 23.34
CA PHE A 160 -14.90 -2.39 22.21
C PHE A 160 -14.20 -2.01 20.90
N SER A 161 -13.81 -0.74 20.76
CA SER A 161 -13.09 -0.22 19.60
C SER A 161 -11.77 -0.95 19.37
N PHE A 162 -11.03 -1.29 20.43
CA PHE A 162 -9.82 -2.13 20.33
C PHE A 162 -10.07 -3.49 19.66
N PHE A 163 -11.14 -4.19 20.03
CA PHE A 163 -11.47 -5.49 19.41
C PHE A 163 -11.88 -5.33 17.94
N VAL A 164 -12.55 -4.22 17.60
CA VAL A 164 -12.92 -3.93 16.21
C VAL A 164 -11.67 -3.58 15.37
N GLU A 165 -10.73 -2.80 15.90
CA GLU A 165 -9.44 -2.54 15.25
C GLU A 165 -8.67 -3.83 14.99
N LEU A 166 -8.62 -4.73 15.98
CA LEU A 166 -7.98 -6.04 15.80
C LEU A 166 -8.66 -6.87 14.69
N LEU A 167 -9.99 -6.85 14.63
CA LEU A 167 -10.74 -7.51 13.57
C LEU A 167 -10.43 -6.90 12.19
N VAL A 168 -10.41 -5.57 12.09
CA VAL A 168 -10.05 -4.85 10.87
C VAL A 168 -8.64 -5.22 10.43
N LEU A 169 -7.66 -5.23 11.33
CA LEU A 169 -6.29 -5.64 11.05
C LEU A 169 -6.23 -7.07 10.50
N ILE A 170 -6.93 -8.02 11.14
CA ILE A 170 -7.00 -9.42 10.68
C ILE A 170 -7.57 -9.50 9.28
N ILE A 171 -8.66 -8.77 8.99
CA ILE A 171 -9.26 -8.74 7.65
C ILE A 171 -8.27 -8.21 6.61
N VAL A 172 -7.63 -7.07 6.89
CA VAL A 172 -6.68 -6.44 5.96
C VAL A 172 -5.49 -7.36 5.70
N TYR A 173 -4.94 -7.98 6.75
CA TYR A 173 -3.84 -8.93 6.65
C TYR A 173 -4.24 -10.17 5.83
N LEU A 174 -5.40 -10.78 6.09
CA LEU A 174 -5.85 -11.96 5.36
C LEU A 174 -6.15 -11.67 3.89
N LEU A 175 -6.70 -10.49 3.58
CA LEU A 175 -6.88 -10.03 2.20
C LEU A 175 -5.53 -9.83 1.51
N ALA A 176 -4.59 -9.13 2.15
CA ALA A 176 -3.24 -8.94 1.63
C ALA A 176 -2.54 -10.27 1.39
N TRP A 177 -2.59 -11.19 2.35
CA TRP A 177 -2.06 -12.55 2.24
C TRP A 177 -2.67 -13.29 1.04
N ARG A 178 -4.01 -13.29 0.92
CA ARG A 178 -4.73 -13.91 -0.20
C ARG A 178 -4.29 -13.31 -1.53
N TYR A 179 -4.26 -11.99 -1.66
CA TYR A 179 -3.93 -11.31 -2.92
C TYR A 179 -2.47 -11.47 -3.30
N TRP A 180 -1.56 -11.46 -2.32
CA TRP A 180 -0.17 -11.82 -2.55
C TRP A 180 -0.11 -13.23 -3.14
N HIS A 181 -0.74 -14.24 -2.52
CA HIS A 181 -0.75 -15.61 -3.04
C HIS A 181 -1.42 -15.78 -4.41
N MET A 182 -2.44 -14.97 -4.72
CA MET A 182 -3.11 -14.96 -6.02
C MET A 182 -2.30 -14.26 -7.13
N ALA A 183 -1.32 -13.44 -6.79
CA ALA A 183 -0.50 -12.72 -7.76
C ALA A 183 0.48 -13.67 -8.46
N ARG A 184 0.51 -13.65 -9.79
CA ARG A 184 1.32 -14.60 -10.57
C ARG A 184 2.77 -14.17 -10.73
N ASN A 185 3.68 -15.13 -10.77
CA ASN A 185 5.12 -14.92 -10.98
C ASN A 185 5.53 -14.85 -12.45
N ASP A 186 4.60 -15.15 -13.35
CA ASP A 186 4.83 -15.35 -14.78
C ASP A 186 3.93 -14.47 -15.66
N VAL A 187 2.97 -13.74 -15.05
CA VAL A 187 2.15 -12.74 -15.75
C VAL A 187 2.79 -11.39 -15.61
N VAL A 188 3.16 -10.81 -16.75
CA VAL A 188 3.65 -9.45 -16.84
C VAL A 188 2.47 -8.49 -16.91
N VAL A 189 2.55 -7.43 -16.13
CA VAL A 189 1.57 -6.33 -16.13
C VAL A 189 1.92 -5.39 -17.27
N VAL A 190 1.03 -5.36 -18.27
CA VAL A 190 1.13 -4.52 -19.48
C VAL A 190 0.18 -3.36 -19.33
#